data_AF-I3Z286-F1
#
_entry.id   AF-I3Z286-F1
#
_cell.length_a   1.000
_cell.length_b   1.000
_cell.length_c   1.000
_cell.angle_alpha   90.00
_cell.angle_beta   90.00
_cell.angle_gamma   90.00
#
_symmetry.space_group_name_H-M   'P 1'
#
loop_
_entity.id
_entity.type
_entity.pdbx_description
1 polymer ?
#
loop_
_entity_poly.entity_id
_entity_poly.type
_entity_poly.pdbx_seq_one_letter_code
_entity_poly.pdbx_strand_id
1 'polypeptide(L)'
;MKTLPLILFILLAFQANAQEGKGKPQSSLLLYPEVYQIAKVELSEAGLLSDLVNFCDAATFSLIEVEKGYEIMRIYPQSVGAELAAMNFEDQLNKELEGKAKVVSIKSYGREYLPQVYVNQISKGSVRIRVD
;
A
#
# COMPACT_ATOMS: atom_id res chain seq x y z
N MET A 1 30.05 23.20 -44.15
CA MET A 1 28.76 23.01 -43.45
C MET A 1 28.73 21.64 -42.78
N LYS A 2 29.46 21.43 -41.67
CA LYS A 2 29.56 20.12 -40.98
C LYS A 2 29.36 20.17 -39.46
N THR A 3 29.08 21.34 -38.88
CA THR A 3 28.93 21.54 -37.43
C THR A 3 27.47 21.47 -36.95
N LEU A 4 26.51 21.55 -37.87
CA LEU A 4 25.08 21.42 -37.58
C LEU A 4 24.70 20.08 -36.92
N PRO A 5 25.18 18.90 -37.39
CA PRO A 5 24.81 17.64 -36.74
C PRO A 5 25.43 17.49 -35.35
N LEU A 6 26.59 18.10 -35.08
CA LEU A 6 27.26 18.04 -33.78
C LEU A 6 26.46 18.82 -32.71
N ILE A 7 25.97 20.01 -33.06
CA ILE A 7 25.15 20.84 -32.16
C ILE A 7 23.80 20.18 -31.88
N LEU A 8 23.20 19.54 -32.90
CA LEU A 8 21.95 18.80 -32.73
C LEU A 8 22.12 17.57 -31.82
N PHE A 9 23.25 16.86 -31.93
CA PHE A 9 23.56 15.70 -31.09
C PHE A 9 23.77 16.10 -29.62
N ILE A 10 24.41 17.24 -29.37
CA ILE A 10 24.60 17.78 -28.02
C ILE A 10 23.24 18.18 -27.39
N LEU A 11 22.37 18.86 -28.14
CA LEU A 11 21.04 19.25 -27.64
C LEU A 11 20.14 18.04 -27.33
N LEU A 12 20.23 16.96 -28.11
CA LEU A 12 19.50 15.72 -27.84
C LEU A 12 20.04 14.96 -26.63
N ALA A 13 21.35 14.98 -26.39
CA ALA A 13 21.97 14.33 -25.23
C ALA A 13 21.58 14.97 -23.89
N PHE A 14 21.30 16.28 -23.86
CA PHE A 14 20.88 16.97 -22.63
C PHE A 14 19.46 16.62 -22.17
N GLN A 15 18.57 16.20 -23.06
CA GLN A 15 17.19 15.79 -22.70
C GLN A 15 17.14 14.43 -22.01
N ALA A 16 18.20 13.61 -22.07
CA ALA A 16 18.24 12.31 -21.42
C ALA A 16 18.41 12.39 -19.88
N ASN A 17 18.84 13.54 -19.34
CA ASN A 17 19.08 13.71 -17.90
C ASN A 17 17.99 14.52 -17.16
N ALA A 18 16.83 14.77 -17.79
CA ALA A 18 15.73 15.51 -17.16
C ALA A 18 14.71 14.62 -16.41
N GLN A 19 14.95 13.31 -16.30
CA GLN A 19 14.03 12.40 -15.60
C GLN A 19 14.73 11.47 -14.60
N GLU A 20 15.77 11.96 -13.93
CA GLU A 20 16.22 11.41 -12.64
C GLU A 20 16.03 12.46 -11.54
N GLY A 21 14.76 12.84 -11.35
CA GLY A 21 14.33 13.54 -10.16
C GLY A 21 14.47 12.62 -8.95
N LYS A 22 15.47 12.91 -8.11
CA LYS A 22 15.68 12.34 -6.78
C LYS A 22 14.36 12.19 -6.00
N GLY A 23 13.94 10.95 -5.73
CA GLY A 23 12.82 10.74 -4.81
C GLY A 23 12.25 9.32 -4.79
N LYS A 24 13.00 8.37 -4.22
CA LYS A 24 12.59 6.97 -3.96
C LYS A 24 12.22 6.17 -5.21
N PRO A 25 12.32 4.83 -5.20
CA PRO A 25 11.82 4.02 -6.30
C PRO A 25 10.33 4.31 -6.41
N GLN A 26 9.94 5.04 -7.46
CA GLN A 26 8.55 5.20 -7.85
C GLN A 26 8.11 3.79 -8.25
N SER A 27 7.57 3.06 -7.27
CA SER A 27 6.89 1.81 -7.51
C SER A 27 5.91 2.11 -8.62
N SER A 28 5.97 1.36 -9.72
CA SER A 28 5.00 1.43 -10.79
C SER A 28 3.64 0.96 -10.27
N LEU A 29 3.03 1.76 -9.39
CA LEU A 29 1.60 1.82 -9.18
C LEU A 29 1.05 2.32 -10.51
N LEU A 30 0.93 1.36 -11.44
CA LEU A 30 -0.05 1.36 -12.50
C LEU A 30 -1.31 2.05 -11.96
N LEU A 31 -1.88 2.96 -12.76
CA LEU A 31 -3.02 3.83 -12.42
C LEU A 31 -4.25 2.98 -12.08
N TYR A 32 -4.24 2.31 -10.94
CA TYR A 32 -5.35 1.50 -10.49
C TYR A 32 -6.39 2.45 -9.91
N PRO A 33 -7.67 2.30 -10.29
CA PRO A 33 -8.72 3.11 -9.68
C PRO A 33 -8.78 2.82 -8.19
N GLU A 34 -8.56 1.58 -7.75
CA GLU A 34 -8.58 1.20 -6.33
C GLU A 34 -7.27 0.50 -5.94
N VAL A 35 -6.74 0.86 -4.77
CA VAL A 35 -5.54 0.26 -4.19
C VAL A 35 -5.89 -0.43 -2.87
N TYR A 36 -5.46 -1.68 -2.73
CA TYR A 36 -5.68 -2.51 -1.55
C TYR A 36 -4.35 -2.67 -0.81
N GLN A 37 -4.25 -2.15 0.40
CA GLN A 37 -3.11 -2.39 1.28
C GLN A 37 -3.43 -3.47 2.29
N ILE A 38 -2.54 -4.44 2.39
CA ILE A 38 -2.70 -5.60 3.25
C ILE A 38 -1.45 -5.72 4.10
N ALA A 39 -1.63 -5.61 5.42
CA ALA A 39 -0.60 -5.81 6.41
C ALA A 39 -0.79 -7.17 7.08
N LYS A 40 0.22 -8.03 7.04
CA LYS A 40 0.24 -9.25 7.82
C LYS A 40 0.70 -8.95 9.23
N VAL A 41 -0.05 -9.39 10.22
CA VAL A 41 0.22 -9.16 11.64
C VAL A 41 0.32 -10.48 12.41
N GLU A 42 1.34 -10.56 13.26
CA GLU A 42 1.54 -11.63 14.23
C GLU A 42 1.25 -11.07 15.62
N LEU A 43 0.32 -11.70 16.35
CA LEU A 43 0.01 -11.32 17.72
C LEU A 43 1.22 -11.65 18.62
N SER A 44 1.58 -10.73 19.52
CA SER A 44 2.51 -11.04 20.59
C SER A 44 1.82 -11.92 21.64
N GLU A 45 2.58 -12.65 22.46
CA GLU A 45 2.01 -13.47 23.55
C GLU A 45 1.17 -12.64 24.56
N ALA A 46 1.36 -11.31 24.58
CA ALA A 46 0.61 -10.36 25.40
C ALA A 46 -0.53 -9.64 24.65
N GLY A 47 -0.66 -9.84 23.33
CA GLY A 47 -1.64 -9.19 22.49
C GLY A 47 -2.99 -9.90 22.50
N LEU A 48 -3.97 -9.31 23.19
CA LEU A 48 -5.36 -9.78 23.12
C LEU A 48 -5.94 -9.47 21.74
N LEU A 49 -6.52 -10.48 21.08
CA LEU A 49 -7.24 -10.33 19.80
C LEU A 49 -8.29 -9.20 19.86
N SER A 50 -8.90 -8.98 21.02
CA SER A 50 -9.86 -7.88 21.23
C SER A 50 -9.27 -6.51 20.96
N ASP A 51 -7.99 -6.27 21.29
CA ASP A 51 -7.34 -4.98 21.06
C ASP A 51 -7.13 -4.73 19.58
N LEU A 52 -6.80 -5.79 18.83
CA LEU A 52 -6.65 -5.73 17.38
C LEU A 52 -7.99 -5.44 16.70
N VAL A 53 -9.07 -6.09 17.15
CA VAL A 53 -10.44 -5.84 16.66
C VAL A 53 -10.85 -4.40 16.96
N ASN A 54 -10.69 -3.93 18.20
CA ASN A 54 -11.04 -2.57 18.61
C ASN A 54 -10.28 -1.52 17.79
N PHE A 55 -8.98 -1.75 17.56
CA PHE A 55 -8.17 -0.89 16.71
C PHE A 55 -8.68 -0.86 15.27
N CYS A 56 -8.97 -2.03 14.68
CA CYS A 56 -9.49 -2.10 13.32
C CYS A 56 -10.84 -1.40 13.18
N ASP A 57 -11.76 -1.58 14.15
CA ASP A 57 -13.04 -0.89 14.15
C ASP A 57 -12.87 0.64 14.25
N ALA A 58 -12.01 1.12 15.16
CA ALA A 58 -11.76 2.55 15.33
C ALA A 58 -11.09 3.19 14.10
N ALA A 59 -10.10 2.51 13.51
CA ALA A 59 -9.38 2.97 12.34
C ALA A 59 -10.13 2.69 11.01
N THR A 60 -11.28 2.02 11.08
CA THR A 60 -12.06 1.56 9.91
C THR A 60 -11.25 0.64 8.99
N PHE A 61 -10.41 -0.21 9.57
CA PHE A 61 -9.70 -1.26 8.85
C PHE A 61 -10.50 -2.55 8.86
N SER A 62 -10.24 -3.40 7.88
CA SER A 62 -10.85 -4.72 7.78
C SER A 62 -9.88 -5.77 8.31
N LEU A 63 -10.28 -6.46 9.37
CA LEU A 63 -9.52 -7.58 9.91
C LEU A 63 -9.92 -8.87 9.19
N ILE A 64 -8.93 -9.58 8.67
CA ILE A 64 -9.11 -10.81 7.91
C ILE A 64 -8.36 -11.92 8.64
N GLU A 65 -9.08 -12.96 9.03
CA GLU A 65 -8.48 -14.18 9.55
C GLU A 65 -8.00 -15.06 8.38
N VAL A 66 -6.73 -15.47 8.44
CA VAL A 66 -6.10 -16.37 7.48
C VAL A 66 -5.49 -17.56 8.21
N GLU A 67 -5.20 -18.65 7.50
CA GLU A 67 -4.67 -19.89 8.11
C GLU A 67 -3.45 -19.69 9.02
N LYS A 68 -2.68 -18.62 8.80
CA LYS A 68 -1.43 -18.31 9.51
C LYS A 68 -1.50 -17.01 10.32
N GLY A 69 -2.69 -16.64 10.82
CA GLY A 69 -2.87 -15.50 11.71
C GLY A 69 -3.86 -14.47 11.16
N TYR A 70 -3.53 -13.19 11.33
CA TYR A 70 -4.42 -12.09 10.98
C TYR A 70 -3.77 -11.18 9.96
N GLU A 71 -4.60 -10.62 9.08
CA GLU A 71 -4.20 -9.63 8.11
C GLU A 71 -5.16 -8.44 8.20
N ILE A 72 -4.59 -7.23 8.19
CA ILE A 72 -5.34 -5.97 8.24
C ILE A 72 -5.34 -5.39 6.84
N MET A 73 -6.54 -5.14 6.31
CA MET A 73 -6.73 -4.58 5.00
C MET A 73 -7.34 -3.19 5.05
N ARG A 74 -6.80 -2.30 4.22
CA ARG A 74 -7.37 -0.98 3.92
C ARG A 74 -7.53 -0.81 2.42
N ILE A 75 -8.68 -0.27 2.03
CA ILE A 75 -9.02 -0.01 0.63
C ILE A 75 -8.97 1.50 0.40
N TYR A 76 -8.28 1.89 -0.66
CA TYR A 76 -8.23 3.27 -1.14
C TYR A 76 -8.97 3.34 -2.46
N PRO A 77 -10.04 4.16 -2.57
CA PRO A 77 -10.89 4.23 -3.75
C PRO A 77 -10.26 5.00 -4.93
N GLN A 78 -9.09 5.60 -4.72
CA GLN A 78 -8.32 6.31 -5.75
C GLN A 78 -6.81 6.04 -5.56
N SER A 79 -6.07 5.84 -6.65
CA SER A 79 -4.61 5.72 -6.61
C SER A 79 -3.90 7.02 -6.27
N VAL A 80 -4.51 8.17 -6.61
CA VAL A 80 -3.95 9.49 -6.30
C VAL A 80 -3.93 9.68 -4.79
N GLY A 81 -2.73 9.68 -4.19
CA GLY A 81 -2.54 9.79 -2.74
C GLY A 81 -2.39 8.46 -2.00
N ALA A 82 -2.56 7.32 -2.67
CA ALA A 82 -2.38 6.00 -2.06
C ALA A 82 -0.94 5.77 -1.55
N GLU A 83 0.08 6.36 -2.19
CA GLU A 83 1.48 6.27 -1.75
C GLU A 83 1.75 7.04 -0.45
N LEU A 84 1.23 8.26 -0.33
CA LEU A 84 1.31 9.05 0.90
C LEU A 84 0.48 8.42 2.02
N ALA A 85 -0.70 7.89 1.67
CA ALA A 85 -1.53 7.17 2.62
C ALA A 85 -0.93 5.80 3.02
N ALA A 86 -0.14 5.16 2.14
CA ALA A 86 0.62 3.95 2.45
C ALA A 86 1.65 4.17 3.56
N MET A 87 2.40 5.27 3.46
CA MET A 87 3.36 5.64 4.49
C MET A 87 2.65 5.85 5.83
N ASN A 88 1.52 6.55 5.82
CA ASN A 88 0.71 6.74 7.03
C ASN A 88 0.12 5.43 7.57
N PHE A 89 -0.16 4.45 6.71
CA PHE A 89 -0.72 3.16 7.13
C PHE A 89 0.30 2.32 7.91
N GLU A 90 1.53 2.21 7.42
CA GLU A 90 2.60 1.50 8.14
C GLU A 90 2.92 2.17 9.47
N ASP A 91 3.06 3.50 9.48
CA ASP A 91 3.35 4.27 10.69
C ASP A 91 2.22 4.14 11.73
N GLN A 92 0.96 4.20 11.27
CA GLN A 92 -0.21 4.04 12.14
C GLN A 92 -0.27 2.63 12.74
N LEU A 93 -0.02 1.59 11.94
CA LEU A 93 0.01 0.21 12.43
C LEU A 93 1.14 0.01 13.45
N ASN A 94 2.35 0.45 13.13
CA ASN A 94 3.50 0.26 14.01
C ASN A 94 3.34 1.00 15.34
N LYS A 95 2.78 2.21 15.32
CA LYS A 95 2.54 3.01 16.53
C LYS A 95 1.44 2.43 17.42
N GLU A 96 0.31 2.04 16.83
CA GLU A 96 -0.88 1.62 17.59
C GLU A 96 -0.79 0.15 18.03
N LEU A 97 -0.03 -0.67 17.31
CA LEU A 97 0.19 -2.08 17.62
C LEU A 97 1.48 -2.35 18.40
N GLU A 98 2.25 -1.33 18.75
CA GLU A 98 3.50 -1.48 19.51
C GLU A 98 3.24 -2.28 20.81
N GLY A 99 3.99 -3.38 20.97
CA GLY A 99 3.85 -4.32 22.09
C GLY A 99 2.67 -5.30 22.01
N LYS A 100 1.66 -5.04 21.16
CA LYS A 100 0.45 -5.88 21.01
C LYS A 100 0.52 -6.82 19.82
N ALA A 101 1.04 -6.35 18.70
CA ALA A 101 1.21 -7.15 17.49
C ALA A 101 2.41 -6.64 16.70
N LYS A 102 3.04 -7.56 15.97
CA LYS A 102 4.14 -7.24 15.08
C LYS A 102 3.62 -7.23 13.64
N VAL A 103 3.86 -6.13 12.94
CA VAL A 103 3.66 -6.09 11.49
C VAL A 103 4.80 -6.86 10.82
N VAL A 104 4.46 -7.93 10.10
CA VAL A 104 5.42 -8.83 9.45
C VAL A 104 5.74 -8.37 8.04
N SER A 105 4.72 -7.91 7.31
CA SER A 105 4.88 -7.44 5.94
C SER A 105 3.69 -6.60 5.53
N ILE A 106 3.91 -5.65 4.62
CA ILE A 106 2.86 -4.85 3.99
C ILE A 106 2.97 -5.03 2.48
N LYS A 107 1.84 -5.27 1.83
CA LYS A 107 1.74 -5.41 0.38
C LYS A 107 0.62 -4.53 -0.15
N SER A 108 0.83 -4.02 -1.36
CA SER A 108 -0.15 -3.22 -2.08
C SER A 108 -0.57 -3.95 -3.36
N TYR A 109 -1.86 -3.98 -3.63
CA TYR A 109 -2.45 -4.63 -4.80
C TYR A 109 -3.36 -3.66 -5.54
N GLY A 110 -3.34 -3.73 -6.87
CA GLY A 110 -4.47 -3.26 -7.69
C GLY A 110 -5.60 -4.29 -7.65
N ARG A 111 -6.83 -3.87 -7.96
CA ARG A 111 -8.02 -4.73 -7.93
C ARG A 111 -7.85 -6.02 -8.73
N GLU A 112 -7.23 -5.93 -9.91
CA GLU A 112 -7.05 -7.03 -10.87
C GLU A 112 -6.06 -8.08 -10.37
N TYR A 113 -5.18 -7.70 -9.44
CA TYR A 113 -4.13 -8.55 -8.88
C TYR A 113 -4.39 -8.94 -7.43
N LEU A 114 -5.54 -8.55 -6.88
CA LEU A 114 -5.92 -8.89 -5.52
C LEU A 114 -6.13 -10.41 -5.40
N PRO A 115 -5.42 -11.10 -4.49
CA PRO A 115 -5.61 -12.54 -4.32
C PRO A 115 -7.07 -12.92 -4.00
N GLN A 116 -7.51 -14.06 -4.55
CA GLN A 116 -8.91 -14.49 -4.50
C GLN A 116 -9.48 -14.60 -3.06
N VAL A 117 -8.61 -14.91 -2.09
CA VAL A 117 -9.01 -14.96 -0.67
C VAL A 117 -9.61 -13.64 -0.21
N TYR A 118 -9.04 -12.49 -0.61
CA TYR A 118 -9.54 -11.18 -0.22
C TYR A 118 -10.78 -10.79 -1.02
N VAL A 119 -10.83 -11.14 -2.31
CA VAL A 119 -12.03 -10.93 -3.15
C VAL A 119 -13.24 -11.61 -2.52
N ASN A 120 -13.08 -12.83 -2.01
CA ASN A 120 -14.13 -13.58 -1.34
C ASN A 120 -14.54 -12.97 0.01
N GLN A 121 -13.65 -12.29 0.71
CA GLN A 121 -13.97 -11.61 1.98
C GLN A 121 -14.71 -10.30 1.74
N ILE A 122 -14.35 -9.58 0.68
CA ILE A 122 -15.06 -8.37 0.24
C ILE A 122 -16.49 -8.71 -0.17
N SER A 123 -16.68 -9.77 -0.97
CA SER A 123 -18.02 -10.17 -1.44
C SER A 123 -18.94 -10.67 -0.31
N LYS A 124 -18.38 -11.18 0.78
CA LYS A 124 -19.12 -11.57 1.99
C LYS A 124 -19.52 -10.39 2.88
N GLY A 125 -19.06 -9.17 2.58
CA GLY A 125 -19.30 -7.99 3.41
C GLY A 125 -18.45 -7.93 4.68
N SER A 126 -17.44 -8.81 4.82
CA SER A 126 -16.50 -8.81 5.95
C SER A 126 -15.50 -7.64 5.90
N VAL A 127 -15.47 -6.91 4.77
CA VAL A 127 -14.54 -5.82 4.52
C VAL A 127 -15.31 -4.52 4.40
N ARG A 128 -14.92 -3.52 5.19
CA ARG A 128 -15.46 -2.16 5.14
C ARG A 128 -14.64 -1.33 4.16
N ILE A 129 -15.29 -0.80 3.12
CA ILE A 129 -14.68 0.15 2.18
C ILE A 129 -14.98 1.55 2.69
N ARG A 130 -13.93 2.36 2.91
CA ARG A 130 -14.08 3.77 3.22
C ARG A 130 -13.97 4.57 1.93
N VAL A 131 -15.01 5.33 1.61
CA VAL A 131 -15.04 6.29 0.50
C VAL A 131 -14.88 7.67 1.15
N ASP A 132 -13.63 8.10 1.34
CA ASP A 132 -13.32 9.50 1.70
C ASP A 132 -13.06 10.31 0.42
#